data_AF-A0A356DW63-F1
#
_entry.id   AF-A0A356DW63-F1
#
_cell.length_a   1.000
_cell.length_b   1.000
_cell.length_c   1.000
_cell.angle_alpha   90.00
_cell.angle_beta   90.00
_cell.angle_gamma   90.00
#
_symmetry.space_group_name_H-M   'P 1'
#
loop_
_entity.id
_entity.type
_entity.pdbx_description
1 polymer ?
#
loop_
_entity_poly.entity_id
_entity_poly.type
_entity_poly.pdbx_seq_one_letter_code
_entity_poly.pdbx_strand_id
1 'polypeptide(L)'
;SKERTEIVKKLNRFGIPVKAWLLLPKEEGYWFNMENHAQALQRYADFKTWTDKNSLIWSGIGLDIEPDFNQLTDANSKPSGVLKKALSRYLSKDALKQASLAYRKLAVSIKDDGYFLEAYHLPLILDDRKAGSTVAQRLGGLVDIPVDREVLMLYSSLFQPLGNKILWSYVGEAQAIGIGMTGGGVVIEGAKVQKTLNWDEFTTDLRLAWQSGKPVYVFSLEGCVEQEFLARLVTFDPSGEVNLPGTTLVKNVRKGLGGLLWLLERPFVLMAGLAGLVGAIVAIRSGKKRQKKVKRNEPTTLQ
;
A
#
# COMPACT_ATOMS: atom_id res chain seq x y z
N SER A 1 3.40 17.71 22.49
CA SER A 1 4.79 17.96 22.97
C SER A 1 5.16 19.41 22.74
N LYS A 2 5.91 20.02 23.67
CA LYS A 2 6.46 21.37 23.53
C LYS A 2 7.45 21.44 22.36
N GLU A 3 8.32 20.45 22.22
CA GLU A 3 9.33 20.37 21.14
C GLU A 3 8.68 20.38 19.75
N ARG A 4 7.61 19.59 19.56
CA ARG A 4 6.84 19.58 18.30
C ARG A 4 6.21 20.94 17.98
N THR A 5 5.77 21.67 19.01
CA THR A 5 5.21 23.00 18.83
C THR A 5 6.29 23.99 18.40
N GLU A 6 7.45 23.94 19.05
CA GLU A 6 8.59 24.82 18.77
C GLU A 6 9.16 24.60 17.37
N ILE A 7 9.29 23.35 16.92
CA ILE A 7 9.82 23.06 15.59
C ILE A 7 8.86 23.51 14.49
N VAL A 8 7.54 23.28 14.63
CA VAL A 8 6.55 23.74 13.64
C VAL A 8 6.57 25.26 13.54
N LYS A 9 6.56 25.96 14.68
CA LYS A 9 6.66 27.43 14.69
C LYS A 9 7.96 27.92 14.06
N LYS A 10 9.07 27.23 14.30
CA LYS A 10 10.36 27.56 13.68
C LYS A 10 10.29 27.43 12.17
N LEU A 11 9.78 26.31 11.65
CA LEU A 11 9.62 26.08 10.20
C LEU A 11 8.68 27.11 9.57
N ASN A 12 7.55 27.43 10.22
CA ASN A 12 6.63 28.47 9.76
C ASN A 12 7.31 29.85 9.66
N ARG A 13 8.14 30.24 10.65
CA ARG A 13 8.92 31.49 10.59
C ARG A 13 9.90 31.55 9.43
N PHE A 14 10.44 30.40 9.01
CA PHE A 14 11.30 30.30 7.83
C PHE A 14 10.53 30.14 6.52
N GLY A 15 9.20 30.19 6.55
CA GLY A 15 8.36 30.02 5.35
C GLY A 15 8.39 28.60 4.79
N ILE A 16 8.87 27.62 5.55
CA ILE A 16 8.92 26.21 5.12
C ILE A 16 7.51 25.61 5.32
N PRO A 17 6.84 25.12 4.26
CA PRO A 17 5.54 24.48 4.38
C PRO A 17 5.63 23.21 5.24
N VAL A 18 4.74 23.10 6.23
CA VAL A 18 4.70 21.94 7.12
C VAL A 18 3.37 21.22 6.93
N LYS A 19 3.41 19.89 6.78
CA LYS A 19 2.21 19.05 6.77
C LYS A 19 2.14 18.23 8.05
N ALA A 20 0.94 18.13 8.62
CA ALA A 20 0.72 17.30 9.80
C ALA A 20 0.60 15.83 9.37
N TRP A 21 1.58 15.01 9.72
CA TRP A 21 1.47 13.56 9.57
C TRP A 21 0.71 13.00 10.77
N LEU A 22 -0.54 12.56 10.54
CA LEU A 22 -1.40 12.04 11.60
C LEU A 22 -1.19 10.54 11.78
N LEU A 23 -0.81 10.19 12.99
CA LEU A 23 -0.61 8.82 13.45
C LEU A 23 -1.34 8.63 14.78
N LEU A 24 -1.63 7.38 15.11
CA LEU A 24 -2.18 6.93 16.38
C LEU A 24 -1.06 6.48 17.34
N PRO A 25 -1.34 6.30 18.64
CA PRO A 25 -0.49 5.55 19.54
C PRO A 25 -0.33 4.10 19.02
N LYS A 26 0.75 3.42 19.42
CA LYS A 26 1.04 2.07 18.92
C LYS A 26 -0.05 1.07 19.32
N GLU A 27 -0.63 1.27 20.50
CA GLU A 27 -1.70 0.47 21.09
C GLU A 27 -2.99 0.52 20.27
N GLU A 28 -3.17 1.58 19.47
CA GLU A 28 -4.31 1.76 18.57
C GLU A 28 -3.97 1.42 17.10
N GLY A 29 -2.80 0.81 16.87
CA GLY A 29 -2.35 0.32 15.57
C GLY A 29 -1.37 1.23 14.83
N TYR A 30 -1.01 2.38 15.41
CA TYR A 30 -0.06 3.40 14.91
C TYR A 30 -0.46 4.08 13.58
N TRP A 31 -0.65 3.31 12.52
CA TRP A 31 -1.15 3.78 11.23
C TRP A 31 -2.66 3.66 11.14
N PHE A 32 -3.25 4.48 10.26
CA PHE A 32 -4.68 4.41 9.98
C PHE A 32 -4.94 3.16 9.13
N ASN A 33 -5.97 2.42 9.49
CA ASN A 33 -6.35 1.17 8.84
C ASN A 33 -7.86 0.93 8.97
N MET A 34 -8.33 -0.17 8.38
CA MET A 34 -9.74 -0.53 8.33
C MET A 34 -10.40 -0.67 9.70
N GLU A 35 -9.63 -1.04 10.74
CA GLU A 35 -10.16 -1.40 12.07
C GLU A 35 -10.16 -0.23 13.07
N ASN A 36 -9.43 0.87 12.80
CA ASN A 36 -9.25 1.98 13.74
C ASN A 36 -9.81 3.33 13.25
N HIS A 37 -10.80 3.29 12.35
CA HIS A 37 -11.39 4.51 11.80
C HIS A 37 -11.96 5.46 12.88
N ALA A 38 -12.51 4.94 13.98
CA ALA A 38 -13.05 5.77 15.06
C ALA A 38 -11.94 6.58 15.75
N GLN A 39 -10.79 5.95 15.99
CA GLN A 39 -9.60 6.56 16.56
C GLN A 39 -9.01 7.60 15.60
N ALA A 40 -9.04 7.35 14.29
CA ALA A 40 -8.60 8.32 13.28
C ALA A 40 -9.44 9.61 13.31
N LEU A 41 -10.77 9.51 13.46
CA LEU A 41 -11.64 10.67 13.61
C LEU A 41 -11.31 11.46 14.89
N GLN A 42 -11.14 10.76 16.03
CA GLN A 42 -10.79 11.41 17.29
C GLN A 42 -9.41 12.08 17.20
N ARG A 43 -8.42 11.42 16.59
CA ARG A 43 -7.08 11.96 16.38
C ARG A 43 -7.11 13.27 15.60
N TYR A 44 -8.00 13.40 14.62
CA TYR A 44 -8.15 14.66 13.89
C TYR A 44 -8.76 15.77 14.76
N ALA A 45 -9.79 15.45 15.55
CA ALA A 45 -10.38 16.41 16.49
C ALA A 45 -9.37 16.89 17.55
N ASP A 46 -8.56 15.97 18.08
CA ASP A 46 -7.48 16.28 19.02
C ASP A 46 -6.41 17.16 18.36
N PHE A 47 -6.07 16.86 17.11
CA PHE A 47 -5.14 17.65 16.32
C PHE A 47 -5.62 19.09 16.12
N LYS A 48 -6.91 19.30 15.80
CA LYS A 48 -7.49 20.65 15.67
C LYS A 48 -7.38 21.41 16.99
N THR A 49 -7.82 20.80 18.08
CA THR A 49 -7.75 21.40 19.43
C THR A 49 -6.31 21.76 19.81
N TRP A 50 -5.35 20.88 19.52
CA TRP A 50 -3.93 21.13 19.78
C TRP A 50 -3.36 22.23 18.88
N THR A 51 -3.76 22.27 17.60
CA THR A 51 -3.35 23.29 16.63
C THR A 51 -3.83 24.68 17.05
N ASP A 52 -5.10 24.81 17.43
CA ASP A 52 -5.70 26.07 17.86
C ASP A 52 -5.05 26.60 19.13
N LYS A 53 -4.90 25.73 20.14
CA LYS A 53 -4.26 26.06 21.42
C LYS A 53 -2.84 26.59 21.25
N ASN A 54 -2.13 26.13 20.22
CA ASN A 54 -0.73 26.48 19.99
C ASN A 54 -0.53 27.47 18.85
N SER A 55 -1.60 27.87 18.14
CA SER A 55 -1.57 28.73 16.96
C SER A 55 -0.58 28.24 15.90
N LEU A 56 -0.75 26.98 15.50
CA LEU A 56 0.11 26.33 14.49
C LEU A 56 -0.44 26.50 13.08
N ILE A 57 0.46 26.62 12.10
CA ILE A 57 0.10 26.78 10.69
C ILE A 57 0.55 25.56 9.91
N TRP A 58 -0.37 24.98 9.15
CA TRP A 58 -0.14 23.78 8.34
C TRP A 58 -0.49 24.04 6.88
N SER A 59 0.38 23.58 5.98
CA SER A 59 0.11 23.56 4.54
C SER A 59 -0.76 22.38 4.10
N GLY A 60 -1.00 21.42 4.99
CA GLY A 60 -1.78 20.22 4.68
C GLY A 60 -1.69 19.16 5.76
N ILE A 61 -2.38 18.05 5.52
CA ILE A 61 -2.47 16.89 6.40
C ILE A 61 -2.13 15.64 5.59
N GLY A 62 -1.30 14.77 6.16
CA GLY A 62 -0.95 13.48 5.59
C GLY A 62 -1.53 12.35 6.43
N LEU A 63 -2.28 11.45 5.80
CA LEU A 63 -2.83 10.24 6.40
C LEU A 63 -2.03 9.05 5.93
N ASP A 64 -1.49 8.27 6.86
CA ASP A 64 -0.69 7.10 6.52
C ASP A 64 -1.49 5.83 6.71
N ILE A 65 -1.75 5.15 5.58
CA ILE A 65 -2.63 4.00 5.52
C ILE A 65 -1.79 2.74 5.29
N GLU A 66 -1.59 2.01 6.38
CA GLU A 66 -0.78 0.79 6.42
C GLU A 66 -1.49 -0.31 7.21
N PRO A 67 -1.05 -1.58 7.09
CA PRO A 67 -1.54 -2.63 7.95
C PRO A 67 -1.29 -2.30 9.43
N ASP A 68 -2.17 -2.79 10.31
CA ASP A 68 -2.05 -2.61 11.76
C ASP A 68 -0.66 -3.00 12.27
N PHE A 69 0.02 -2.05 12.92
CA PHE A 69 1.35 -2.21 13.49
C PHE A 69 1.46 -3.42 14.42
N ASN A 70 0.40 -3.69 15.21
CA ASN A 70 0.39 -4.81 16.13
C ASN A 70 0.35 -6.15 15.38
N GLN A 71 -0.27 -6.20 14.21
CA GLN A 71 -0.30 -7.41 13.38
C GLN A 71 1.04 -7.68 12.71
N LEU A 72 1.76 -6.63 12.28
CA LEU A 72 3.12 -6.78 11.77
C LEU A 72 4.08 -7.26 12.86
N THR A 73 3.91 -6.78 14.10
CA THR A 73 4.68 -7.24 15.26
C THR A 73 4.34 -8.70 15.61
N ASP A 74 3.07 -9.06 15.65
CA ASP A 74 2.59 -10.41 15.95
C ASP A 74 2.98 -11.44 14.87
N ALA A 75 3.18 -11.03 13.61
CA ALA A 75 3.52 -11.95 12.52
C ALA A 75 4.80 -12.75 12.78
N ASN A 76 5.75 -12.19 13.53
CA ASN A 76 6.99 -12.86 13.91
C ASN A 76 6.78 -13.93 14.99
N SER A 77 5.78 -13.76 15.86
CA SER A 77 5.56 -14.64 17.02
C SER A 77 4.38 -15.61 16.85
N LYS A 78 3.33 -15.24 16.10
CA LYS A 78 2.08 -16.00 15.93
C LYS A 78 1.49 -15.89 14.50
N PRO A 79 2.17 -16.45 13.48
CA PRO A 79 1.77 -16.31 12.07
C PRO A 79 0.37 -16.87 11.76
N SER A 80 -0.09 -17.92 12.46
CA SER A 80 -1.42 -18.50 12.28
C SER A 80 -2.56 -17.55 12.69
N GLY A 81 -2.33 -16.73 13.73
CA GLY A 81 -3.29 -15.72 14.18
C GLY A 81 -3.48 -14.60 13.16
N VAL A 82 -2.38 -14.16 12.54
CA VAL A 82 -2.40 -13.14 11.48
C VAL A 82 -3.15 -13.65 10.25
N LEU A 83 -2.91 -14.89 9.83
CA LEU A 83 -3.62 -15.48 8.68
C LEU A 83 -5.13 -15.60 8.94
N LYS A 84 -5.52 -16.01 10.16
CA LYS A 84 -6.94 -16.07 10.55
C LYS A 84 -7.61 -14.70 10.51
N LYS A 85 -6.94 -13.65 11.01
CA LYS A 85 -7.43 -12.27 10.93
C LYS A 85 -7.56 -11.80 9.48
N ALA A 86 -6.54 -12.03 8.65
CA ALA A 86 -6.57 -11.67 7.24
C ALA A 86 -7.73 -12.37 6.49
N LEU A 87 -7.97 -13.66 6.75
CA LEU A 87 -9.09 -14.38 6.16
C LEU A 87 -10.45 -13.87 6.66
N SER A 88 -10.56 -13.56 7.96
CA SER A 88 -11.76 -12.93 8.51
C SER A 88 -12.06 -11.59 7.84
N ARG A 89 -11.04 -10.74 7.65
CA ARG A 89 -11.20 -9.47 6.95
C ARG A 89 -11.55 -9.65 5.48
N TYR A 90 -10.94 -10.62 4.81
CA TYR A 90 -11.26 -10.96 3.42
C TYR A 90 -12.75 -11.20 3.20
N LEU A 91 -13.42 -11.87 4.16
CA LEU A 91 -14.85 -12.12 4.13
C LEU A 91 -15.69 -10.90 4.57
N SER A 92 -15.08 -9.91 5.23
CA SER A 92 -15.77 -8.77 5.85
C SER A 92 -15.89 -7.56 4.92
N LYS A 93 -16.67 -7.69 3.83
CA LYS A 93 -16.89 -6.57 2.89
C LYS A 93 -17.57 -5.35 3.55
N ASP A 94 -18.49 -5.59 4.48
CA ASP A 94 -19.20 -4.50 5.17
C ASP A 94 -18.29 -3.69 6.08
N ALA A 95 -17.32 -4.33 6.74
CA ALA A 95 -16.33 -3.64 7.57
C ALA A 95 -15.49 -2.67 6.72
N LEU A 96 -15.02 -3.11 5.54
CA LEU A 96 -14.32 -2.23 4.62
C LEU A 96 -15.20 -1.07 4.15
N LYS A 97 -16.49 -1.34 3.85
CA LYS A 97 -17.43 -0.30 3.43
C LYS A 97 -17.64 0.75 4.53
N GLN A 98 -17.79 0.31 5.78
CA GLN A 98 -17.94 1.20 6.93
C GLN A 98 -16.68 2.04 7.15
N ALA A 99 -15.51 1.42 7.15
CA ALA A 99 -14.23 2.12 7.25
C ALA A 99 -14.05 3.14 6.13
N SER A 100 -14.32 2.74 4.87
CA SER A 100 -14.25 3.62 3.70
C SER A 100 -15.16 4.83 3.84
N LEU A 101 -16.39 4.65 4.34
CA LEU A 101 -17.31 5.76 4.58
C LEU A 101 -16.80 6.69 5.70
N ALA A 102 -16.26 6.14 6.78
CA ALA A 102 -15.70 6.92 7.88
C ALA A 102 -14.50 7.77 7.43
N TYR A 103 -13.55 7.16 6.71
CA TYR A 103 -12.38 7.88 6.18
C TYR A 103 -12.75 8.89 5.09
N ARG A 104 -13.76 8.62 4.26
CA ARG A 104 -14.30 9.62 3.32
C ARG A 104 -14.86 10.83 4.03
N LYS A 105 -15.61 10.63 5.13
CA LYS A 105 -16.10 11.73 5.96
C LYS A 105 -14.95 12.52 6.58
N LEU A 106 -13.94 11.82 7.11
CA LEU A 106 -12.74 12.46 7.63
C LEU A 106 -12.03 13.30 6.55
N ALA A 107 -11.87 12.76 5.35
CA ALA A 107 -11.26 13.47 4.23
C ALA A 107 -12.05 14.73 3.86
N VAL A 108 -13.38 14.66 3.82
CA VAL A 108 -14.25 15.82 3.60
C VAL A 108 -14.07 16.85 4.71
N SER A 109 -14.10 16.44 5.98
CA SER A 109 -13.86 17.35 7.12
C SER A 109 -12.52 18.07 7.01
N ILE A 110 -11.45 17.35 6.70
CA ILE A 110 -10.11 17.94 6.55
C ILE A 110 -10.09 18.99 5.44
N LYS A 111 -10.77 18.72 4.32
CA LYS A 111 -10.83 19.63 3.18
C LYS A 111 -11.74 20.83 3.44
N ASP A 112 -12.86 20.63 4.12
CA ASP A 112 -13.77 21.72 4.53
C ASP A 112 -13.09 22.67 5.53
N ASP A 113 -12.17 22.14 6.34
CA ASP A 113 -11.28 22.92 7.21
C ASP A 113 -10.14 23.63 6.45
N GLY A 114 -10.06 23.47 5.12
CA GLY A 114 -9.16 24.21 4.23
C GLY A 114 -7.77 23.59 4.05
N TYR A 115 -7.54 22.36 4.49
CA TYR A 115 -6.23 21.71 4.37
C TYR A 115 -6.10 20.92 3.06
N PHE A 116 -4.92 20.99 2.45
CA PHE A 116 -4.50 20.05 1.40
C PHE A 116 -4.31 18.66 2.01
N LEU A 117 -4.97 17.65 1.46
CA LEU A 117 -4.97 16.29 2.01
C LEU A 117 -4.10 15.35 1.17
N GLU A 118 -3.18 14.66 1.84
CA GLU A 118 -2.36 13.59 1.29
C GLU A 118 -2.69 12.25 1.94
N ALA A 119 -2.60 11.17 1.16
CA ALA A 119 -2.55 9.81 1.67
C ALA A 119 -1.24 9.14 1.27
N TYR A 120 -0.61 8.45 2.21
CA TYR A 120 0.56 7.60 1.98
C TYR A 120 0.08 6.15 1.84
N HIS A 121 0.40 5.53 0.71
CA HIS A 121 -0.03 4.15 0.42
C HIS A 121 1.13 3.29 -0.07
N LEU A 122 1.07 2.01 0.29
CA LEU A 122 1.85 0.98 -0.38
C LEU A 122 1.38 0.83 -1.85
N PRO A 123 2.31 0.59 -2.80
CA PRO A 123 2.00 0.61 -4.24
C PRO A 123 0.97 -0.43 -4.68
N LEU A 124 0.80 -1.51 -3.90
CA LEU A 124 -0.15 -2.59 -4.20
C LEU A 124 -1.61 -2.10 -4.30
N ILE A 125 -1.95 -0.96 -3.66
CA ILE A 125 -3.29 -0.37 -3.76
C ILE A 125 -3.69 -0.08 -5.21
N LEU A 126 -2.72 0.29 -6.07
CA LEU A 126 -2.96 0.56 -7.47
C LEU A 126 -3.37 -0.69 -8.24
N ASP A 127 -2.74 -1.82 -7.95
CA ASP A 127 -3.06 -3.08 -8.63
C ASP A 127 -4.45 -3.60 -8.21
N ASP A 128 -4.84 -3.42 -6.94
CA ASP A 128 -6.18 -3.74 -6.44
C ASP A 128 -7.25 -2.86 -7.12
N ARG A 129 -7.01 -1.55 -7.24
CA ARG A 129 -7.89 -0.61 -7.96
C ARG A 129 -8.01 -0.97 -9.44
N LYS A 130 -6.89 -1.23 -10.13
CA LYS A 130 -6.87 -1.60 -11.54
C LYS A 130 -7.59 -2.92 -11.83
N ALA A 131 -7.52 -3.87 -10.89
CA ALA A 131 -8.25 -5.12 -10.97
C ALA A 131 -9.76 -4.95 -10.68
N GLY A 132 -10.23 -3.76 -10.31
CA GLY A 132 -11.59 -3.53 -9.84
C GLY A 132 -11.93 -4.45 -8.67
N SER A 133 -10.99 -4.55 -7.73
CA SER A 133 -10.97 -5.45 -6.58
C SER A 133 -10.83 -4.64 -5.29
N THR A 134 -11.24 -5.24 -4.17
CA THR A 134 -10.91 -4.74 -2.83
C THR A 134 -10.24 -5.83 -1.97
N VAL A 135 -9.72 -6.87 -2.62
CA VAL A 135 -9.09 -8.04 -1.97
C VAL A 135 -7.83 -7.63 -1.23
N ALA A 136 -6.93 -6.85 -1.85
CA ALA A 136 -5.69 -6.42 -1.19
C ALA A 136 -6.00 -5.50 -0.01
N GLN A 137 -6.98 -4.59 -0.16
CA GLN A 137 -7.48 -3.77 0.93
C GLN A 137 -8.01 -4.61 2.10
N ARG A 138 -8.92 -5.56 1.84
CA ARG A 138 -9.49 -6.41 2.88
C ARG A 138 -8.41 -7.26 3.58
N LEU A 139 -7.53 -7.91 2.82
CA LEU A 139 -6.48 -8.75 3.41
C LEU A 139 -5.50 -7.92 4.26
N GLY A 140 -5.03 -6.79 3.73
CA GLY A 140 -4.09 -5.89 4.39
C GLY A 140 -4.71 -5.03 5.49
N GLY A 141 -6.05 -4.98 5.59
CA GLY A 141 -6.72 -4.01 6.45
C GLY A 141 -6.53 -2.56 5.98
N LEU A 142 -6.31 -2.33 4.69
CA LEU A 142 -6.11 -1.01 4.11
C LEU A 142 -7.45 -0.38 3.71
N VAL A 143 -7.46 0.93 3.54
CA VAL A 143 -8.63 1.67 3.07
C VAL A 143 -8.22 2.65 1.98
N ASP A 144 -8.96 2.64 0.87
CA ASP A 144 -8.82 3.66 -0.17
C ASP A 144 -9.61 4.93 0.16
N ILE A 145 -8.93 6.08 0.19
CA ILE A 145 -9.47 7.37 0.63
C ILE A 145 -9.31 8.40 -0.51
N PRO A 146 -10.35 9.19 -0.84
CA PRO A 146 -10.20 10.29 -1.77
C PRO A 146 -9.39 11.42 -1.13
N VAL A 147 -8.24 11.72 -1.72
CA VAL A 147 -7.31 12.76 -1.27
C VAL A 147 -6.94 13.70 -2.42
N ASP A 148 -6.34 14.84 -2.11
CA ASP A 148 -5.87 15.78 -3.14
C ASP A 148 -4.60 15.24 -3.82
N ARG A 149 -3.80 14.45 -3.10
CA ARG A 149 -2.63 13.77 -3.64
C ARG A 149 -2.32 12.45 -2.92
N GLU A 150 -2.20 11.39 -3.70
CA GLU A 150 -1.66 10.12 -3.25
C GLU A 150 -0.13 10.09 -3.41
N VAL A 151 0.56 9.80 -2.30
CA VAL A 151 2.00 9.57 -2.26
C VAL A 151 2.22 8.05 -2.16
N LEU A 152 2.79 7.45 -3.20
CA LEU A 152 3.12 6.03 -3.15
C LEU A 152 4.48 5.84 -2.49
N MET A 153 4.51 5.00 -1.46
CA MET A 153 5.73 4.60 -0.76
C MET A 153 6.50 3.57 -1.59
N LEU A 154 7.34 4.05 -2.51
CA LEU A 154 8.15 3.26 -3.43
C LEU A 154 9.55 2.99 -2.85
N TYR A 155 9.61 2.47 -1.63
CA TYR A 155 10.85 2.19 -0.91
C TYR A 155 11.61 1.01 -1.53
N SER A 156 12.66 1.30 -2.34
CA SER A 156 13.43 0.28 -3.04
C SER A 156 14.16 -0.68 -2.08
N SER A 157 14.56 -0.18 -0.91
CA SER A 157 15.22 -0.92 0.17
C SER A 157 14.42 -2.14 0.63
N LEU A 158 13.10 -2.08 0.60
CA LEU A 158 12.20 -3.15 1.04
C LEU A 158 12.17 -4.34 0.07
N PHE A 159 12.58 -4.14 -1.18
CA PHE A 159 12.40 -5.13 -2.25
C PHE A 159 13.70 -5.44 -3.00
N GLN A 160 14.85 -5.25 -2.38
CA GLN A 160 16.14 -5.59 -2.97
C GLN A 160 16.22 -7.09 -3.32
N PRO A 161 16.82 -7.46 -4.47
CA PRO A 161 17.52 -6.61 -5.45
C PRO A 161 16.62 -6.00 -6.55
N LEU A 162 15.29 -6.15 -6.45
CA LEU A 162 14.33 -5.67 -7.47
C LEU A 162 13.80 -4.26 -7.18
N GLY A 163 14.26 -3.60 -6.11
CA GLY A 163 13.76 -2.32 -5.59
C GLY A 163 13.58 -1.25 -6.67
N ASN A 164 14.63 -0.91 -7.41
CA ASN A 164 14.58 0.11 -8.48
C ASN A 164 13.63 -0.29 -9.62
N LYS A 165 13.52 -1.58 -9.95
CA LYS A 165 12.58 -2.08 -10.96
C LYS A 165 11.14 -1.93 -10.47
N ILE A 166 10.88 -2.17 -9.19
CA ILE A 166 9.56 -1.98 -8.58
C ILE A 166 9.22 -0.50 -8.54
N LEU A 167 10.08 0.34 -7.99
CA LEU A 167 9.94 1.81 -7.99
C LEU A 167 9.58 2.31 -9.39
N TRP A 168 10.43 2.03 -10.38
CA TRP A 168 10.21 2.52 -11.75
C TRP A 168 8.95 1.97 -12.41
N SER A 169 8.50 0.77 -12.01
CA SER A 169 7.25 0.21 -12.54
C SER A 169 5.99 0.95 -12.07
N TYR A 170 6.03 1.61 -10.90
CA TYR A 170 4.89 2.34 -10.33
C TYR A 170 4.98 3.85 -10.51
N VAL A 171 6.19 4.41 -10.71
CA VAL A 171 6.42 5.86 -10.85
C VAL A 171 5.48 6.53 -11.86
N GLY A 172 5.23 5.89 -13.01
CA GLY A 172 4.34 6.43 -14.04
C GLY A 172 2.90 6.64 -13.57
N GLU A 173 2.44 5.85 -12.59
CA GLU A 173 1.06 5.82 -12.10
C GLU A 173 0.88 6.62 -10.80
N ALA A 174 1.95 6.90 -10.07
CA ALA A 174 1.91 7.67 -8.82
C ALA A 174 1.49 9.13 -9.06
N GLN A 175 0.85 9.80 -8.10
CA GLN A 175 0.68 11.27 -8.16
C GLN A 175 1.87 11.99 -7.52
N ALA A 176 2.44 11.38 -6.49
CA ALA A 176 3.72 11.72 -5.90
C ALA A 176 4.43 10.46 -5.39
N ILE A 177 5.73 10.57 -5.17
CA ILE A 177 6.60 9.43 -4.93
C ILE A 177 7.28 9.61 -3.57
N GLY A 178 7.01 8.69 -2.64
CA GLY A 178 7.84 8.49 -1.46
C GLY A 178 8.99 7.55 -1.83
N ILE A 179 10.22 8.04 -1.77
CA ILE A 179 11.42 7.21 -1.83
C ILE A 179 12.03 7.07 -0.45
N GLY A 180 12.94 6.12 -0.32
CA GLY A 180 13.83 6.05 0.81
C GLY A 180 13.66 4.81 1.68
N MET A 181 14.38 4.95 2.77
CA MET A 181 14.45 4.31 4.09
C MET A 181 15.89 4.63 4.48
N THR A 182 16.15 5.92 4.68
CA THR A 182 17.49 6.45 4.95
C THR A 182 17.87 6.29 6.43
N GLY A 183 17.03 5.64 7.24
CA GLY A 183 17.15 5.59 8.68
C GLY A 183 15.82 5.98 9.33
N GLY A 184 15.76 5.91 10.65
CA GLY A 184 14.52 6.14 11.39
C GLY A 184 13.40 5.16 11.03
N GLY A 185 12.19 5.50 11.46
CA GLY A 185 11.00 4.66 11.26
C GLY A 185 10.70 3.72 12.42
N VAL A 186 9.63 2.94 12.28
CA VAL A 186 9.14 2.13 13.39
C VAL A 186 9.98 0.87 13.53
N VAL A 187 10.68 0.76 14.66
CA VAL A 187 11.35 -0.48 15.05
C VAL A 187 10.26 -1.47 15.50
N ILE A 188 10.07 -2.52 14.73
CA ILE A 188 9.24 -3.67 15.10
C ILE A 188 10.10 -4.61 15.95
N GLU A 189 9.68 -4.87 17.18
CA GLU A 189 10.40 -5.79 18.06
C GLU A 189 10.50 -7.19 17.43
N GLY A 190 11.71 -7.74 17.41
CA GLY A 190 12.00 -9.05 16.82
C GLY A 190 12.09 -9.08 15.29
N ALA A 191 11.83 -7.96 14.59
CA ALA A 191 12.12 -7.86 13.16
C ALA A 191 13.61 -7.56 12.92
N LYS A 192 14.14 -8.03 11.79
CA LYS A 192 15.49 -7.64 11.36
C LYS A 192 15.55 -6.13 11.15
N VAL A 193 16.64 -5.51 11.59
CA VAL A 193 16.91 -4.10 11.28
C VAL A 193 16.85 -3.93 9.77
N GLN A 194 15.93 -3.07 9.32
CA GLN A 194 15.73 -2.86 7.89
C GLN A 194 16.98 -2.21 7.31
N LYS A 195 17.48 -2.73 6.18
CA LYS A 195 18.63 -2.14 5.49
C LYS A 195 18.29 -0.72 5.08
N THR A 196 19.07 0.24 5.57
CA THR A 196 18.99 1.63 5.13
C THR A 196 19.70 1.82 3.80
N LEU A 197 19.21 2.75 2.98
CA LEU A 197 19.88 3.13 1.74
C LEU A 197 21.17 3.89 2.06
N ASN A 198 22.27 3.49 1.42
CA ASN A 198 23.47 4.32 1.38
C ASN A 198 23.30 5.49 0.38
N TRP A 199 24.30 6.37 0.28
CA TRP A 199 24.23 7.55 -0.58
C TRP A 199 24.00 7.22 -2.06
N ASP A 200 24.67 6.20 -2.61
CA ASP A 200 24.57 5.85 -4.03
C ASP A 200 23.20 5.23 -4.34
N GLU A 201 22.69 4.38 -3.46
CA GLU A 201 21.35 3.78 -3.57
C GLU A 201 20.27 4.87 -3.45
N PHE A 202 20.39 5.76 -2.46
CA PHE A 202 19.47 6.88 -2.24
C PHE A 202 19.44 7.85 -3.43
N THR A 203 20.59 8.25 -3.94
CA THR A 203 20.66 9.18 -5.09
C THR A 203 20.18 8.53 -6.39
N THR A 204 20.38 7.23 -6.57
CA THR A 204 19.79 6.48 -7.69
C THR A 204 18.27 6.53 -7.63
N ASP A 205 17.67 6.24 -6.47
CA ASP A 205 16.22 6.33 -6.28
C ASP A 205 15.70 7.75 -6.49
N LEU A 206 16.44 8.75 -6.00
CA LEU A 206 16.08 10.16 -6.15
C LEU A 206 16.10 10.60 -7.61
N ARG A 207 17.12 10.23 -8.39
CA ARG A 207 17.14 10.50 -9.84
C ARG A 207 15.98 9.82 -10.54
N LEU A 208 15.73 8.53 -10.27
CA LEU A 208 14.62 7.80 -10.87
C LEU A 208 13.27 8.47 -10.57
N ALA A 209 13.03 8.85 -9.32
CA ALA A 209 11.80 9.55 -8.94
C ALA A 209 11.71 10.93 -9.59
N TRP A 210 12.83 11.67 -9.67
CA TRP A 210 12.90 13.00 -10.29
C TRP A 210 12.53 12.99 -11.77
N GLN A 211 12.93 11.95 -12.52
CA GLN A 211 12.58 11.80 -13.95
C GLN A 211 11.06 11.78 -14.22
N SER A 212 10.23 11.57 -13.19
CA SER A 212 8.78 11.60 -13.34
C SER A 212 8.19 13.01 -13.45
N GLY A 213 8.93 14.04 -13.07
CA GLY A 213 8.42 15.41 -12.94
C GLY A 213 7.39 15.59 -11.81
N LYS A 214 7.24 14.60 -10.93
CA LYS A 214 6.27 14.59 -9.83
C LYS A 214 6.93 14.98 -8.51
N PRO A 215 6.16 15.43 -7.50
CA PRO A 215 6.68 15.66 -6.17
C PRO A 215 7.32 14.39 -5.57
N VAL A 216 8.52 14.55 -5.00
CA VAL A 216 9.29 13.48 -4.36
C VAL A 216 9.42 13.74 -2.87
N TYR A 217 9.15 12.72 -2.06
CA TYR A 217 9.23 12.72 -0.61
C TYR A 217 10.32 11.74 -0.19
N VAL A 218 11.08 12.07 0.85
CA VAL A 218 12.17 11.23 1.35
C VAL A 218 11.83 10.74 2.75
N PHE A 219 11.76 9.43 2.91
CA PHE A 219 11.68 8.80 4.22
C PHE A 219 13.07 8.29 4.65
N SER A 220 13.71 8.81 5.69
CA SER A 220 13.28 9.84 6.65
C SER A 220 14.29 10.99 6.74
N LEU A 221 13.85 12.12 7.30
CA LEU A 221 14.71 13.28 7.51
C LEU A 221 15.82 12.95 8.53
N GLU A 222 15.47 12.26 9.61
CA GLU A 222 16.38 11.84 10.67
C GLU A 222 17.48 10.95 10.11
N GLY A 223 17.12 9.98 9.27
CA GLY A 223 18.09 9.14 8.58
C GLY A 223 19.01 9.93 7.63
N CYS A 224 18.47 10.94 6.94
CA CYS A 224 19.29 11.84 6.13
C CYS A 224 20.26 12.69 6.96
N VAL A 225 19.92 13.02 8.20
CA VAL A 225 20.82 13.74 9.13
C VAL A 225 21.90 12.79 9.65
N GLU A 226 21.51 11.62 10.16
CA GLU A 226 22.42 10.61 10.72
C GLU A 226 23.46 10.12 9.70
N GLN A 227 23.07 10.01 8.43
CA GLN A 227 23.97 9.60 7.35
C GLN A 227 24.65 10.77 6.61
N GLU A 228 24.52 12.01 7.12
CA GLU A 228 25.13 13.22 6.52
C GLU A 228 24.69 13.51 5.07
N PHE A 229 23.49 13.09 4.68
CA PHE A 229 22.95 13.29 3.33
C PHE A 229 22.51 14.74 3.09
N LEU A 230 22.08 15.47 4.14
CA LEU A 230 21.56 16.83 3.98
C LEU A 230 22.59 17.79 3.36
N ALA A 231 23.84 17.76 3.81
CA ALA A 231 24.89 18.61 3.25
C ALA A 231 25.16 18.28 1.78
N ARG A 232 25.11 16.99 1.43
CA ARG A 232 25.34 16.51 0.05
C ARG A 232 24.15 16.84 -0.87
N LEU A 233 22.93 16.85 -0.34
CA LEU A 233 21.72 17.20 -1.10
C LEU A 233 21.72 18.65 -1.60
N VAL A 234 22.44 19.57 -0.94
CA VAL A 234 22.53 20.98 -1.36
C VAL A 234 23.21 21.12 -2.73
N THR A 235 24.20 20.27 -3.03
CA THR A 235 24.96 20.30 -4.29
C THR A 235 24.59 19.17 -5.23
N PHE A 236 23.70 18.27 -4.81
CA PHE A 236 23.24 17.17 -5.63
C PHE A 236 22.37 17.67 -6.78
N ASP A 237 22.75 17.32 -8.00
CA ASP A 237 21.90 17.54 -9.18
C ASP A 237 20.97 16.33 -9.38
N PRO A 238 19.64 16.47 -9.18
CA PRO A 238 18.69 15.38 -9.39
C PRO A 238 18.38 15.11 -10.88
N SER A 239 18.79 16.00 -11.79
CA SER A 239 18.49 15.90 -13.23
C SER A 239 19.49 15.08 -14.04
N GLY A 240 20.73 14.92 -13.54
CA GLY A 240 21.75 14.11 -14.21
C GLY A 240 21.39 12.63 -14.41
N GLU A 241 22.24 11.94 -15.18
CA GLU A 241 21.97 10.62 -15.75
C GLU A 241 21.67 9.52 -14.74
N VAL A 242 20.72 8.66 -15.08
CA VAL A 242 20.38 7.45 -14.32
C VAL A 242 20.01 6.31 -15.26
N ASN A 243 20.53 5.12 -14.96
CA ASN A 243 20.20 3.92 -15.73
C ASN A 243 18.76 3.49 -15.43
N LEU A 244 17.88 3.61 -16.42
CA LEU A 244 16.48 3.23 -16.29
C LEU A 244 16.36 1.69 -16.17
N PRO A 245 15.77 1.18 -15.07
CA PRO A 245 15.73 -0.26 -14.84
C PRO A 245 14.69 -0.92 -15.76
N GLY A 246 15.02 -2.10 -16.30
CA GLY A 246 14.08 -2.92 -17.07
C GLY A 246 12.95 -3.45 -16.19
N THR A 247 11.69 -3.11 -16.53
CA THR A 247 10.50 -3.40 -15.70
C THR A 247 9.64 -4.57 -16.19
N THR A 248 10.03 -5.26 -17.27
CA THR A 248 9.19 -6.30 -17.91
C THR A 248 8.75 -7.41 -16.95
N LEU A 249 9.69 -7.95 -16.17
CA LEU A 249 9.38 -8.99 -15.17
C LEU A 249 8.36 -8.49 -14.13
N VAL A 250 8.63 -7.32 -13.55
CA VAL A 250 7.77 -6.73 -12.52
C VAL A 250 6.38 -6.43 -13.08
N LYS A 251 6.29 -5.87 -14.28
CA LYS A 251 5.01 -5.62 -14.97
C LYS A 251 4.22 -6.91 -15.21
N ASN A 252 4.87 -8.00 -15.58
CA ASN A 252 4.20 -9.29 -15.77
C ASN A 252 3.71 -9.88 -14.43
N VAL A 253 4.51 -9.77 -13.36
CA VAL A 253 4.08 -10.16 -12.01
C VAL A 253 2.86 -9.34 -11.57
N ARG A 254 2.90 -8.02 -11.75
CA ARG A 254 1.77 -7.13 -11.44
C ARG A 254 0.50 -7.48 -12.23
N LYS A 255 0.64 -7.80 -13.53
CA LYS A 255 -0.49 -8.28 -14.35
C LYS A 255 -1.07 -9.59 -13.81
N GLY A 256 -0.22 -10.56 -13.47
CA GLY A 256 -0.66 -11.83 -12.89
C GLY A 256 -1.37 -11.62 -11.54
N LEU A 257 -0.82 -10.75 -10.69
CA LEU A 257 -1.42 -10.35 -9.43
C LEU A 257 -2.78 -9.69 -9.64
N GLY A 258 -2.90 -8.74 -10.58
CA GLY A 258 -4.18 -8.12 -10.93
C GLY A 258 -5.23 -9.14 -11.39
N GLY A 259 -4.83 -10.14 -12.18
CA GLY A 259 -5.72 -11.26 -12.57
C GLY A 259 -6.18 -12.09 -11.37
N LEU A 260 -5.28 -12.39 -10.44
CA LEU A 260 -5.60 -13.10 -9.20
C LEU A 260 -6.56 -12.29 -8.32
N LEU A 261 -6.29 -11.00 -8.11
CA LEU A 261 -7.15 -10.10 -7.34
C LEU A 261 -8.56 -10.01 -7.95
N TRP A 262 -8.64 -9.85 -9.27
CA TRP A 262 -9.92 -9.81 -10.00
C TRP A 262 -10.75 -11.08 -9.80
N LEU A 263 -10.09 -12.24 -9.84
CA LEU A 263 -10.71 -13.55 -9.70
C LEU A 263 -11.15 -13.83 -8.26
N LEU A 264 -10.34 -13.45 -7.27
CA LEU A 264 -10.70 -13.55 -5.85
C LEU A 264 -11.87 -12.62 -5.48
N GLU A 265 -11.98 -11.45 -6.11
CA GLU A 265 -13.13 -10.56 -5.91
C GLU A 265 -14.45 -11.19 -6.42
N ARG A 266 -14.38 -12.14 -7.36
CA ARG A 266 -15.51 -12.72 -8.10
C ARG A 266 -15.61 -14.25 -7.91
N PRO A 267 -15.94 -14.73 -6.69
CA PRO A 267 -15.96 -16.17 -6.38
C PRO A 267 -16.93 -16.97 -7.25
N PHE A 268 -18.00 -16.36 -7.78
CA PHE A 268 -18.93 -17.04 -8.68
C PHE A 268 -18.30 -17.45 -10.01
N VAL A 269 -17.31 -16.71 -10.52
CA VAL A 269 -16.60 -17.06 -11.76
C VAL A 269 -15.78 -18.32 -11.56
N LEU A 270 -15.15 -18.46 -10.40
CA LEU A 270 -14.45 -19.69 -10.00
C LEU A 270 -15.39 -20.89 -9.91
N MET A 271 -16.53 -20.70 -9.24
CA MET A 271 -17.54 -21.75 -9.08
C MET A 271 -18.10 -22.20 -10.43
N ALA A 272 -18.40 -21.26 -11.34
CA ALA A 272 -18.88 -21.56 -12.68
C ALA A 272 -17.83 -22.30 -13.52
N GLY A 273 -16.55 -21.90 -13.44
CA GLY A 273 -15.45 -22.58 -14.12
C GLY A 273 -15.26 -24.03 -13.64
N LEU A 274 -15.29 -24.25 -12.32
CA LEU A 274 -15.23 -25.58 -11.72
C LEU A 274 -16.43 -26.44 -12.13
N ALA A 275 -17.65 -25.88 -12.09
CA ALA A 275 -18.85 -26.57 -12.54
C ALA A 275 -18.78 -26.96 -14.02
N GLY A 276 -18.26 -26.08 -14.88
CA GLY A 276 -18.01 -26.37 -16.30
C GLY A 276 -17.01 -27.49 -16.53
N LEU A 277 -15.89 -27.51 -15.79
CA LEU A 277 -14.89 -28.59 -15.85
C LEU A 277 -15.46 -29.93 -15.39
N VAL A 278 -16.20 -29.95 -14.27
CA VAL A 278 -16.87 -31.16 -13.79
C VAL A 278 -17.88 -31.64 -14.83
N GLY A 279 -18.69 -30.73 -15.39
CA GLY A 279 -19.63 -31.02 -16.46
C GLY A 279 -18.95 -31.63 -17.69
N ALA A 280 -17.82 -31.07 -18.13
CA ALA A 280 -17.04 -31.59 -19.26
C ALA A 280 -16.47 -32.98 -18.97
N ILE A 281 -15.93 -33.22 -17.76
CA ILE A 281 -15.44 -34.55 -17.35
C ILE A 281 -16.57 -35.58 -17.33
N VAL A 282 -17.74 -35.21 -16.81
CA VAL A 282 -18.94 -36.07 -16.80
C VAL A 282 -19.40 -36.36 -18.23
N ALA A 283 -19.45 -35.35 -19.09
CA ALA A 283 -19.83 -35.50 -20.50
C ALA A 283 -18.87 -36.46 -21.24
N ILE A 284 -17.55 -36.29 -21.09
CA ILE A 284 -16.53 -37.17 -21.70
C ILE A 284 -16.66 -38.61 -21.18
N ARG A 285 -16.88 -38.79 -19.86
CA ARG A 285 -17.08 -40.13 -19.26
C ARG A 285 -18.38 -40.79 -19.72
N SER A 286 -19.45 -40.02 -19.86
CA SER A 286 -20.74 -40.51 -20.36
C SER A 286 -20.68 -40.88 -21.85
N GLY A 287 -19.97 -40.10 -22.67
CA GLY A 287 -19.70 -40.40 -24.08
C GLY A 287 -18.89 -41.68 -24.27
N LYS A 288 -17.85 -41.91 -23.46
CA LYS A 288 -17.08 -43.17 -23.46
C LYS A 288 -17.91 -44.38 -23.04
N LYS A 289 -18.80 -44.24 -22.04
CA LYS A 289 -19.75 -45.31 -21.65
C LYS A 289 -20.75 -45.62 -22.76
N ARG A 290 -21.23 -44.60 -23.49
CA ARG A 290 -22.19 -44.76 -24.60
C ARG A 290 -21.54 -45.48 -25.80
N GLN A 291 -20.31 -45.12 -26.18
CA GLN A 291 -19.55 -45.84 -27.22
C GLN A 291 -19.22 -47.30 -26.84
N LYS A 292 -18.90 -47.58 -25.57
CA LYS A 292 -18.62 -48.95 -25.10
C LYS A 292 -19.86 -49.84 -25.08
N LYS A 293 -21.06 -49.26 -24.91
CA LYS A 293 -22.35 -49.97 -25.03
C LYS A 293 -22.71 -50.26 -26.49
N VAL A 294 -22.40 -49.36 -27.42
CA VAL A 294 -22.65 -49.56 -28.86
C VAL A 294 -21.74 -50.64 -29.44
N LYS A 295 -20.45 -50.68 -29.08
CA LYS A 295 -19.52 -51.75 -29.53
C LYS A 295 -19.81 -53.14 -28.95
N ARG A 296 -20.56 -53.27 -27.86
CA ARG A 296 -20.88 -54.57 -27.24
C ARG A 296 -22.13 -55.23 -27.84
N ASN A 297 -22.85 -54.53 -28.73
CA ASN A 297 -24.08 -55.00 -29.35
C ASN A 297 -23.92 -55.37 -30.84
N GLU A 298 -22.69 -55.58 -31.33
CA GLU A 298 -22.52 -56.25 -32.62
C GLU A 298 -22.91 -57.74 -32.45
N PRO A 299 -23.88 -58.26 -33.22
CA PRO A 299 -24.30 -59.65 -33.11
C PRO A 299 -23.20 -60.56 -33.63
N THR A 300 -22.86 -61.58 -32.85
CA THR A 300 -22.15 -62.76 -33.32
C THR A 300 -23.00 -63.41 -34.40
N THR A 301 -22.63 -63.23 -35.67
CA THR A 301 -23.24 -63.96 -36.77
C THR A 301 -22.84 -65.42 -36.65
N LEU A 302 -23.83 -66.28 -36.41
CA LEU A 302 -23.75 -67.71 -36.64
C LEU A 302 -23.60 -67.97 -38.14
N GLN A 303 -22.52 -68.64 -38.52
CA GLN A 303 -22.46 -69.63 -39.60
C GLN A 303 -21.23 -70.53 -39.37
#